data_AF-A0A2B2BNT0-F1
#
_entry.id   AF-A0A2B2BNT0-F1
#
_cell.length_a   1.000
_cell.length_b   1.000
_cell.length_c   1.000
_cell.angle_alpha   90.00
_cell.angle_beta   90.00
_cell.angle_gamma   90.00
#
_symmetry.space_group_name_H-M   'P 1'
#
loop_
_entity.id
_entity.type
_entity.pdbx_description
1 polymer ?
#
loop_
_entity_poly.entity_id
_entity_poly.type
_entity_poly.pdbx_seq_one_letter_code
_entity_poly.pdbx_strand_id
1 'polypeptide(L)' 'KIVAIYKDGKSVDVLNEGEEAVVVLDQTPFYAESGGQVGDCGFLSSTSGRFEVRDTTKTGGAFLHHGKLVLG' A
#
# COMPACT_ATOMS: atom_id res chain seq x y z
N LYS A 1 -7.85 -7.45 3.79
CA LYS A 1 -8.83 -6.33 3.94
C LYS A 1 -8.07 -5.02 4.09
N ILE A 2 -8.56 -3.93 3.47
CA ILE A 2 -7.97 -2.59 3.67
C ILE A 2 -8.41 -2.07 5.04
N VAL A 3 -7.44 -1.62 5.83
CA VAL A 3 -7.66 -1.05 7.17
C VAL A 3 -7.60 0.48 7.13
N ALA A 4 -6.68 1.03 6.34
CA ALA A 4 -6.52 2.47 6.17
C ALA A 4 -5.81 2.77 4.84
N ILE A 5 -6.08 3.97 4.31
CA ILE A 5 -5.35 4.56 3.18
C ILE A 5 -4.85 5.92 3.63
N TYR A 6 -3.58 6.21 3.37
CA TYR A 6 -2.97 7.50 3.65
C TYR A 6 -2.42 8.13 2.38
N LYS A 7 -2.83 9.37 2.10
CA LYS A 7 -2.27 10.20 1.02
C LYS A 7 -1.62 11.42 1.65
N ASP A 8 -0.36 11.67 1.32
CA ASP A 8 0.43 12.79 1.88
C ASP A 8 0.38 12.85 3.43
N GLY A 9 0.39 11.68 4.08
CA GLY A 9 0.32 11.53 5.53
C GLY A 9 -1.07 11.75 6.15
N LYS A 10 -2.12 11.98 5.36
CA LYS A 10 -3.50 12.16 5.82
C LYS A 10 -4.34 10.93 5.50
N SER A 11 -5.19 10.48 6.42
CA SER A 11 -6.11 9.38 6.14
C SER A 11 -7.18 9.83 5.15
N VAL A 12 -7.45 8.98 4.16
CA VAL A 12 -8.49 9.20 3.15
C VAL A 12 -9.31 7.92 2.98
N ASP A 13 -10.57 8.06 2.61
CA ASP A 13 -11.45 6.91 2.33
C ASP A 13 -11.37 6.45 0.87
N VAL A 14 -10.97 7.35 -0.04
CA VAL A 14 -10.93 7.12 -1.48
C VAL A 14 -9.61 7.61 -2.05
N LEU A 15 -9.12 6.90 -3.05
CA LEU A 15 -7.95 7.23 -3.85
C LEU A 15 -8.36 7.21 -5.33
N ASN A 16 -7.89 8.17 -6.11
CA ASN A 16 -8.18 8.25 -7.55
C ASN A 16 -7.02 7.68 -8.36
N GLU A 17 -7.32 7.28 -9.60
CA GLU A 17 -6.29 6.83 -10.55
C GLU A 17 -5.22 7.89 -10.69
N GLY A 18 -3.95 7.47 -10.66
CA GLY A 18 -2.83 8.40 -10.73
C GLY A 18 -2.23 8.75 -9.38
N GLU A 19 -2.97 8.61 -8.28
CA GLU A 19 -2.56 9.11 -6.97
C GLU A 19 -1.65 8.13 -6.22
N GLU A 20 -0.63 8.69 -5.57
CA GLU A 20 0.27 7.96 -4.67
C GLU A 20 -0.29 7.92 -3.26
N ALA A 21 -0.13 6.79 -2.59
CA ALA A 21 -0.62 6.57 -1.25
C ALA A 21 0.15 5.46 -0.52
N VAL A 22 -0.17 5.31 0.76
CA VAL A 22 0.18 4.16 1.58
C VAL A 22 -1.10 3.40 1.90
N VAL A 23 -1.17 2.13 1.50
CA VAL A 23 -2.28 1.24 1.82
C VAL A 23 -1.87 0.32 2.98
N VAL A 24 -2.70 0.27 4.02
CA VAL A 24 -2.52 -0.63 5.15
C VAL A 24 -3.52 -1.77 5.06
N LEU A 25 -3.02 -3.00 5.09
CA LEU A 25 -3.83 -4.20 5.11
C LEU A 25 -3.80 -4.85 6.50
N ASP A 26 -4.88 -5.53 6.86
CA ASP A 26 -4.95 -6.33 8.09
C ASP A 26 -4.00 -7.54 8.04
N GLN A 27 -3.89 -8.15 6.86
CA GLN A 27 -3.01 -9.26 6.53
C GLN A 27 -2.45 -9.03 5.13
N THR A 28 -1.17 -9.35 4.95
CA THR A 28 -0.49 -9.22 3.66
C THR A 28 0.49 -10.36 3.46
N PRO A 29 0.63 -10.88 2.23
CA PRO A 29 1.72 -11.80 1.88
C PRO A 29 3.04 -11.07 1.61
N PHE A 30 3.05 -9.73 1.54
CA PHE A 30 4.24 -8.94 1.21
C PHE A 30 5.21 -8.92 2.40
N TYR A 31 6.47 -9.21 2.13
CA TYR A 31 7.54 -9.00 3.08
C TYR A 31 7.94 -7.53 3.12
N ALA A 32 7.94 -6.98 4.32
CA ALA A 32 8.46 -5.65 4.54
C ALA A 32 10.00 -5.63 4.48
N GLU A 33 10.56 -4.47 4.13
CA GLU A 33 11.99 -4.18 4.22
C GLU A 33 12.60 -4.74 5.52
N SER A 34 13.76 -5.39 5.37
CA SER A 34 14.62 -5.79 6.48
C SER A 34 16.10 -5.63 6.12
N GLY A 35 16.84 -4.89 6.94
CA GLY A 35 18.29 -4.74 6.82
C GLY A 35 18.75 -3.83 5.66
N GLY A 36 17.96 -2.81 5.28
CA GLY A 36 18.32 -1.86 4.21
C GLY A 36 17.96 -2.32 2.80
N GLN A 37 17.07 -3.30 2.66
CA GLN A 37 16.59 -3.83 1.38
C GLN A 37 15.18 -3.32 1.09
N VAL A 38 14.89 -3.00 -0.17
CA VAL A 38 13.52 -2.68 -0.61
C VAL A 38 12.61 -3.87 -0.32
N GLY A 39 11.41 -3.59 0.22
CA GLY A 39 10.41 -4.62 0.49
C GLY A 39 9.78 -5.17 -0.80
N ASP A 40 8.83 -6.08 -0.64
CA ASP A 40 8.15 -6.67 -1.80
C ASP A 40 7.40 -5.61 -2.62
N CYS A 41 7.44 -5.80 -3.94
CA CYS A 41 6.69 -5.04 -4.93
C CYS A 41 5.64 -5.93 -5.62
N GLY A 42 4.56 -5.34 -6.12
CA GLY A 42 3.50 -6.10 -6.77
C GLY A 42 2.21 -5.32 -6.95
N PHE A 43 1.07 -6.02 -6.95
CA PHE A 43 -0.23 -5.40 -7.12
C PHE A 43 -1.20 -5.84 -6.03
N LEU A 44 -1.90 -4.88 -5.43
CA LEU A 44 -3.15 -5.13 -4.71
C LEU A 44 -4.28 -4.93 -5.70
N SER A 45 -5.09 -5.98 -5.93
CA SER A 45 -6.20 -5.94 -6.88
C SER A 45 -7.51 -6.23 -6.16
N SER A 46 -8.55 -5.49 -6.52
CA SER A 46 -9.92 -5.67 -6.06
C SER A 46 -10.88 -5.49 -7.24
N THR A 47 -12.17 -5.74 -7.03
CA THR A 47 -13.22 -5.43 -8.03
C THR A 47 -13.31 -3.95 -8.36
N SER A 48 -12.84 -3.08 -7.47
CA SER A 48 -12.97 -1.62 -7.57
C SER A 48 -11.69 -0.94 -8.03
N GLY A 49 -10.62 -1.67 -8.30
CA GLY A 49 -9.37 -1.07 -8.71
C GLY A 49 -8.13 -1.92 -8.49
N ARG A 50 -7.00 -1.43 -9.00
CA ARG A 50 -5.68 -2.03 -8.87
C ARG A 50 -4.69 -0.96 -8.39
N PHE A 51 -3.96 -1.29 -7.34
CA PHE A 51 -2.92 -0.48 -6.75
C PHE A 51 -1.56 -1.16 -6.97
N GLU A 52 -0.63 -0.44 -7.57
CA GLU A 52 0.75 -0.87 -7.78
C GLU A 52 1.56 -0.58 -6.50
N VAL A 53 2.00 -1.63 -5.82
CA VAL A 53 2.91 -1.55 -4.67
C VAL A 53 4.34 -1.53 -5.19
N ARG A 54 5.09 -0.49 -4.82
CA ARG A 54 6.48 -0.27 -5.22
C ARG A 54 7.48 -0.48 -4.10
N ASP A 55 7.00 -0.49 -2.86
CA ASP A 55 7.77 -0.81 -1.68
C ASP A 55 6.83 -1.21 -0.54
N THR A 56 7.29 -2.10 0.32
CA THR A 56 6.57 -2.52 1.53
C THR A 56 7.45 -2.30 2.75
N THR A 57 6.99 -1.49 3.71
CA THR A 57 7.71 -1.25 4.96
C THR A 57 6.89 -1.67 6.18
N LYS A 58 7.53 -1.79 7.35
CA LYS A 58 6.84 -2.14 8.60
C LYS A 58 7.13 -1.11 9.68
N THR A 59 6.07 -0.56 10.29
CA THR A 59 6.19 0.37 11.41
C THR A 59 5.19 0.02 12.50
N GLY A 60 5.63 -0.02 13.77
CA GLY A 60 4.73 -0.31 14.89
C GLY A 60 3.96 -1.64 14.78
N GLY A 61 4.46 -2.60 14.00
CA GLY A 61 3.77 -3.88 13.72
C GLY A 61 2.88 -3.89 12.47
N ALA A 62 2.55 -2.73 11.89
CA ALA A 62 1.74 -2.62 10.69
C ALA A 62 2.59 -2.65 9.40
N PHE A 63 2.07 -3.29 8.36
CA PHE A 63 2.68 -3.32 7.02
C PHE A 63 2.11 -2.19 6.16
N LEU A 64 3.00 -1.39 5.60
CA LEU A 64 2.73 -0.20 4.81
C LEU A 64 3.09 -0.51 3.34
N HIS A 65 2.10 -0.48 2.45
CA HIS A 65 2.31 -0.72 1.03
C HIS A 65 2.33 0.63 0.31
N HIS A 66 3.52 1.08 -0.08
CA HIS A 66 3.75 2.35 -0.74
C HIS A 66 3.58 2.17 -2.24
N GLY A 67 2.82 3.05 -2.87
CA GLY A 67 2.47 2.82 -4.25
C GLY A 67 1.51 3.82 -4.84
N LYS A 68 0.91 3.42 -5.96
CA LYS A 68 0.05 4.26 -6.78
C LYS A 68 -1.19 3.51 -7.24
N LEU A 69 -2.34 4.18 -7.27
CA LEU A 69 -3.52 3.61 -7.93
C LEU A 69 -3.35 3.68 -9.45
N VAL A 70 -3.37 2.52 -10.09
CA VAL A 70 -3.19 2.39 -11.54
C VAL A 70 -4.49 2.10 -12.29
N LEU A 71 -5.53 1.66 -11.56
CA LEU A 71 -6.89 1.49 -12.06
C LEU A 71 -7.89 1.69 -10.91
N GLY A 72 -8.96 2.45 -11.11
CA GLY A 72 -9.90 2.85 -10.07
C GLY A 72 -11.25 3.30 -10.62
#